data_AF-A0A7R9QTM0-F1
#
_entry.id   AF-A0A7R9QTM0-F1
#
_cell.length_a   1.000
_cell.length_b   1.000
_cell.length_c   1.000
_cell.angle_alpha   90.00
_cell.angle_beta   90.00
_cell.angle_gamma   90.00
#
_symmetry.space_group_name_H-M   'P 1'
#
loop_
_entity.id
_entity.type
_entity.pdbx_description
1 polymer ?
#
loop_
_entity_poly.entity_id
_entity_poly.type
_entity_poly.pdbx_seq_one_letter_code
_entity_poly.pdbx_strand_id
1 'polypeptide(L)'
;MLPKLFGPLRERYANRPGGYTRVLRMEPVREDQAPSAILELVDGPKDMRFALTARTVAHLREKGHAINDMTAANIQKVTRYRPNAEQDLENMIGKFETLAADGDYGVEEVVKKRVYPDLPDSR
;
A
#
# COMPACT_ATOMS: atom_id res chain seq x y z
N MET A 1 -22.81 9.40 1.36
CA MET A 1 -21.82 8.80 2.28
C MET A 1 -22.39 7.64 3.10
N LEU A 2 -23.56 7.80 3.74
CA LEU A 2 -24.17 6.75 4.58
C LEU A 2 -24.36 5.38 3.90
N PRO A 3 -24.80 5.28 2.62
CA PRO A 3 -24.95 3.98 1.96
C PRO A 3 -23.63 3.20 1.85
N LYS A 4 -22.51 3.89 1.59
CA LYS A 4 -21.17 3.27 1.51
C LYS A 4 -20.69 2.77 2.87
N LEU A 5 -21.01 3.52 3.92
CA LEU A 5 -20.63 3.17 5.29
C LEU A 5 -21.39 1.94 5.79
N PHE A 6 -22.72 1.94 5.66
CA PHE A 6 -23.58 0.86 6.15
C PHE A 6 -23.73 -0.33 5.19
N GLY A 7 -23.29 -0.18 3.93
CA GLY A 7 -23.18 -1.28 2.97
C GLY A 7 -21.77 -1.86 2.94
N PRO A 8 -20.95 -1.57 1.90
CA PRO A 8 -19.71 -2.30 1.62
C PRO A 8 -18.65 -2.19 2.73
N LEU A 9 -18.58 -1.08 3.47
CA LEU A 9 -17.63 -0.97 4.58
C LEU A 9 -18.06 -1.77 5.81
N ARG A 10 -19.36 -1.79 6.12
CA ARG A 10 -19.91 -2.65 7.18
C ARG A 10 -19.66 -4.12 6.86
N GLU A 11 -19.97 -4.55 5.63
CA GLU A 11 -19.79 -5.94 5.20
C GLU A 11 -18.32 -6.37 5.25
N ARG A 12 -17.40 -5.54 4.73
CA ARG A 12 -15.96 -5.82 4.75
C ARG A 12 -15.42 -6.09 6.14
N TYR A 13 -15.89 -5.34 7.14
CA TYR A 13 -15.33 -5.37 8.48
C TYR A 13 -16.16 -6.15 9.50
N ALA A 14 -17.23 -6.82 9.07
CA ALA A 14 -18.16 -7.52 9.95
C ALA A 14 -17.46 -8.53 10.90
N ASN A 15 -16.41 -9.20 10.41
CA ASN A 15 -15.67 -10.22 11.17
C ASN A 15 -14.33 -9.73 11.74
N ARG A 16 -14.01 -8.43 11.59
CA ARG A 16 -12.71 -7.87 12.00
C ARG A 16 -12.85 -7.14 13.36
N PRO A 17 -12.18 -7.62 14.43
CA PRO A 17 -12.26 -7.00 15.76
C PRO A 17 -11.36 -5.76 15.86
N GLY A 18 -11.77 -4.65 15.25
CA GLY A 18 -11.05 -3.39 15.27
C GLY A 18 -9.88 -3.30 14.27
N GLY A 19 -9.15 -2.18 14.30
CA GLY A 19 -8.00 -1.95 13.40
C GLY A 19 -8.40 -1.87 11.93
N TYR A 20 -9.41 -1.06 11.61
CA TYR A 20 -9.95 -0.87 10.24
C TYR A 20 -9.10 0.06 9.38
N THR A 21 -8.17 0.79 10.02
CA THR A 21 -7.27 1.72 9.37
C THR A 21 -5.82 1.30 9.54
N ARG A 22 -4.97 1.73 8.61
CA ARG A 22 -3.52 1.59 8.70
C ARG A 22 -2.87 2.94 8.40
N VAL A 23 -1.83 3.26 9.18
CA VAL A 23 -0.99 4.43 8.96
C VAL A 23 0.38 3.94 8.51
N LEU A 24 0.78 4.29 7.30
CA LEU A 24 2.09 3.97 6.73
C LEU A 24 2.92 5.25 6.64
N ARG A 25 4.05 5.30 7.35
CA ARG A 25 4.97 6.44 7.26
C ARG A 25 5.57 6.53 5.86
N MET A 26 5.80 7.75 5.40
CA MET A 26 6.43 8.06 4.12
C MET A 26 7.43 9.20 4.29
N GLU A 27 8.27 9.34 3.27
CA GLU A 27 9.14 10.51 3.13
C GLU A 27 8.34 11.82 3.10
N PRO A 28 8.91 12.93 3.62
CA PRO A 28 8.28 14.24 3.54
C PRO A 28 8.01 14.67 2.09
N VAL A 29 6.74 14.90 1.76
CA VAL A 29 6.29 15.30 0.42
C VAL A 29 6.46 16.81 0.18
N ARG A 30 6.63 17.57 1.26
CA ARG A 30 6.70 19.03 1.27
C ARG A 30 8.12 19.51 1.60
N GLU A 31 8.43 20.73 1.19
CA GLU A 31 9.75 21.32 1.46
C GLU A 31 10.01 21.58 2.95
N ASP A 32 8.96 21.78 3.75
CA ASP A 32 9.01 21.99 5.21
C ASP A 32 9.50 20.77 6.02
N GLN A 33 9.76 19.64 5.34
CA GLN A 33 10.19 18.38 5.94
C GLN A 33 9.21 17.84 7.01
N ALA A 34 7.93 18.18 6.91
CA ALA A 34 6.92 17.65 7.83
C ALA A 34 6.76 16.12 7.66
N PRO A 35 6.76 15.34 8.77
CA PRO A 35 6.52 13.90 8.72
C PRO A 35 5.20 13.58 8.02
N SER A 36 5.26 12.69 7.01
CA SER A 36 4.12 12.36 6.15
C SER A 36 3.73 10.89 6.32
N ALA A 37 2.45 10.57 6.07
CA ALA A 37 1.95 9.20 6.13
C ALA A 37 0.74 8.99 5.21
N ILE A 38 0.54 7.74 4.77
CA ILE A 38 -0.70 7.28 4.13
C ILE A 38 -1.62 6.75 5.23
N LEU A 39 -2.84 7.29 5.28
CA LEU A 39 -3.96 6.69 6.00
C LEU A 39 -4.80 5.90 5.01
N GLU A 40 -4.97 4.61 5.27
CA GLU A 40 -5.75 3.72 4.41
C GLU A 40 -6.78 2.89 5.19
N LEU A 41 -7.79 2.43 4.47
CA LEU A 41 -8.77 1.45 4.92
C LEU A 41 -8.26 0.04 4.55
N VAL A 42 -8.06 -0.81 5.55
CA VAL A 42 -7.53 -2.16 5.38
C VAL A 42 -8.45 -3.05 4.54
N ASP A 43 -7.90 -4.10 3.94
CA ASP A 43 -8.66 -5.10 3.17
C ASP A 43 -9.45 -4.45 2.01
N GLY A 44 -9.05 -3.24 1.61
CA GLY A 44 -9.68 -2.45 0.57
C GLY A 44 -9.05 -2.65 -0.81
N PRO A 45 -9.66 -2.05 -1.85
CA PRO A 45 -9.11 -2.09 -3.21
C PRO A 45 -7.81 -1.29 -3.35
N LYS A 46 -7.50 -0.39 -2.40
CA LYS A 46 -6.30 0.45 -2.39
C LYS A 46 -5.43 0.20 -1.15
N ASP A 47 -5.36 -1.05 -0.68
CA ASP A 47 -4.50 -1.43 0.45
C ASP A 47 -3.04 -1.50 -0.02
N MET A 48 -2.23 -0.53 0.40
CA MET A 48 -0.82 -0.39 0.05
C MET A 48 0.03 -1.49 0.67
N ARG A 49 -0.28 -1.94 1.90
CA ARG A 49 0.47 -3.04 2.53
C ARG A 49 0.26 -4.33 1.75
N PHE A 50 -0.96 -4.58 1.26
CA PHE A 50 -1.27 -5.72 0.39
C PHE A 50 -0.47 -5.64 -0.92
N ALA A 51 -0.52 -4.51 -1.62
CA ALA A 51 0.22 -4.31 -2.87
C ALA A 51 1.74 -4.46 -2.70
N LEU A 52 2.33 -3.86 -1.65
CA LEU A 52 3.77 -3.98 -1.35
C LEU A 52 4.16 -5.42 -1.00
N THR A 53 3.30 -6.16 -0.31
CA THR A 53 3.54 -7.58 0.01
C THR A 53 3.55 -8.41 -1.28
N ALA A 54 2.57 -8.22 -2.17
CA ALA A 54 2.52 -8.90 -3.46
C ALA A 54 3.76 -8.60 -4.32
N ARG A 55 4.16 -7.32 -4.42
CA ARG A 55 5.38 -6.90 -5.13
C ARG A 55 6.64 -7.53 -4.53
N THR A 56 6.72 -7.61 -3.20
CA THR A 56 7.86 -8.25 -2.53
C THR A 56 7.93 -9.73 -2.88
N VAL A 57 6.80 -10.44 -2.86
CA VAL A 57 6.75 -11.86 -3.22
C VAL A 57 7.12 -12.08 -4.69
N ALA A 58 6.57 -11.27 -5.61
CA ALA A 58 6.95 -11.31 -7.04
C ALA A 58 8.46 -11.18 -7.23
N HIS A 59 9.07 -10.20 -6.54
CA HIS A 59 10.52 -9.98 -6.62
C HIS A 59 11.35 -11.12 -6.01
N LEU A 60 10.88 -11.73 -4.92
CA LEU A 60 11.53 -12.90 -4.32
C LEU A 60 11.47 -14.11 -5.25
N ARG A 61 10.32 -14.34 -5.91
CA ARG A 61 10.14 -15.40 -6.91
C ARG A 61 11.09 -15.22 -8.09
N GLU A 62 11.13 -14.01 -8.65
CA GLU A 62 12.04 -13.63 -9.74
C GLU A 62 13.50 -13.93 -9.39
N LYS A 63 13.94 -13.57 -8.17
CA LYS A 63 15.32 -13.79 -7.71
C LYS A 63 15.58 -15.19 -7.15
N GLY A 64 14.58 -16.08 -7.08
CA GLY A 64 14.70 -17.40 -6.48
C GLY A 64 15.02 -17.39 -4.98
N HIS A 65 14.69 -16.30 -4.27
CA HIS A 65 14.94 -16.17 -2.84
C HIS A 65 13.78 -16.74 -2.01
N ALA A 66 14.12 -17.35 -0.88
CA ALA A 66 13.12 -17.83 0.07
C ALA A 66 12.37 -16.68 0.76
N ILE A 67 11.12 -16.94 1.13
CA ILE A 67 10.30 -16.02 1.93
C ILE A 67 10.85 -15.98 3.35
N ASN A 68 11.17 -14.77 3.84
CA ASN A 68 11.59 -14.56 5.23
C ASN A 68 10.39 -14.41 6.18
N ASP A 69 10.65 -14.50 7.49
CA ASP A 69 9.64 -14.45 8.55
C ASP A 69 8.77 -13.18 8.49
N MET A 70 9.39 -12.02 8.20
CA MET A 70 8.68 -10.75 8.10
C MET A 70 7.70 -10.73 6.92
N THR A 71 8.09 -11.31 5.79
CA THR A 71 7.26 -11.41 4.60
C THR A 71 6.13 -12.42 4.83
N ALA A 72 6.41 -13.57 5.44
CA ALA A 72 5.39 -14.53 5.85
C ALA A 72 4.35 -13.89 6.80
N ALA A 73 4.81 -13.14 7.81
CA ALA A 73 3.93 -12.43 8.72
C ALA A 73 3.10 -11.34 8.01
N ASN A 74 3.65 -10.68 6.99
CA ASN A 74 2.92 -9.69 6.20
C ASN A 74 1.86 -10.33 5.32
N ILE A 75 2.18 -11.45 4.66
CA ILE A 75 1.22 -12.26 3.90
C ILE A 75 0.05 -12.62 4.82
N GLN A 76 0.33 -13.21 5.98
CA GLN A 76 -0.71 -13.55 6.95
C GLN A 76 -1.57 -12.34 7.37
N LYS A 77 -0.96 -11.18 7.61
CA LYS A 77 -1.67 -9.95 8.03
C LYS A 77 -2.63 -9.42 6.97
N VAL A 78 -2.25 -9.51 5.69
CA VAL A 78 -3.05 -8.94 4.59
C VAL A 78 -4.06 -9.94 4.01
N THR A 79 -3.96 -11.22 4.39
CA THR A 79 -4.89 -12.27 3.97
C THR A 79 -5.92 -12.68 5.03
N ARG A 80 -5.58 -12.60 6.32
CA ARG A 80 -6.37 -13.16 7.43
C ARG A 80 -7.87 -12.85 7.43
N TYR A 81 -8.27 -11.63 7.07
CA TYR A 81 -9.67 -11.17 7.14
C TYR A 81 -10.25 -10.81 5.76
N ARG A 82 -9.50 -11.04 4.68
CA ARG A 82 -9.92 -10.68 3.33
C ARG A 82 -10.68 -11.86 2.70
N PRO A 83 -11.86 -11.63 2.09
CA PRO A 83 -12.52 -12.68 1.32
C PRO A 83 -11.65 -13.04 0.10
N ASN A 84 -11.54 -14.33 -0.24
CA ASN A 84 -10.75 -14.83 -1.37
C ASN A 84 -9.28 -14.36 -1.38
N ALA A 85 -8.70 -14.17 -0.19
CA ALA A 85 -7.41 -13.52 -0.01
C ALA A 85 -6.26 -14.14 -0.82
N GLU A 86 -6.20 -15.48 -0.87
CA GLU A 86 -5.14 -16.20 -1.58
C GLU A 86 -5.20 -15.93 -3.09
N GLN A 87 -6.39 -16.04 -3.68
CA GLN A 87 -6.60 -15.75 -5.09
C GLN A 87 -6.34 -14.28 -5.42
N ASP A 88 -6.84 -13.36 -4.59
CA ASP A 88 -6.57 -11.92 -4.74
C ASP A 88 -5.06 -11.62 -4.70
N LEU A 89 -4.33 -12.31 -3.80
CA LEU A 89 -2.90 -12.11 -3.63
C LEU A 89 -2.12 -12.66 -4.81
N GLU A 90 -2.41 -13.87 -5.27
CA GLU A 90 -1.77 -14.45 -6.47
C GLU A 90 -2.07 -13.61 -7.73
N ASN A 91 -3.29 -13.10 -7.89
CA ASN A 91 -3.63 -12.20 -8.99
C ASN A 91 -2.78 -10.92 -8.96
N MET A 92 -2.59 -10.34 -7.76
CA MET A 92 -1.75 -9.14 -7.60
C MET A 92 -0.27 -9.45 -7.82
N ILE A 93 0.22 -10.61 -7.39
CA ILE A 93 1.59 -11.06 -7.64
C ILE A 93 1.83 -11.19 -9.15
N GLY A 94 0.95 -11.91 -9.86
CA GLY A 94 1.04 -12.05 -11.32
C GLY A 94 1.01 -10.70 -12.04
N LYS A 95 0.20 -9.75 -11.57
CA LYS A 95 0.23 -8.37 -12.09
C LYS A 95 1.62 -7.72 -11.93
N PHE A 96 2.26 -7.86 -10.78
CA PHE A 96 3.60 -7.31 -10.57
C PHE A 96 4.68 -8.04 -11.37
N GLU A 97 4.54 -9.35 -11.58
CA GLU A 97 5.42 -10.13 -12.46
C GLU A 97 5.32 -9.63 -13.92
N THR A 98 4.10 -9.36 -14.42
CA THR A 98 3.90 -8.76 -15.75
C THR A 98 4.53 -7.37 -15.84
N LEU A 99 4.27 -6.48 -14.88
CA LEU A 99 4.85 -5.13 -14.87
C LEU A 99 6.39 -5.15 -14.81
N ALA A 100 6.97 -6.12 -14.08
CA ALA A 100 8.41 -6.30 -14.02
C ALA A 100 8.98 -6.76 -15.37
N ALA A 101 8.30 -7.68 -16.06
CA ALA A 101 8.69 -8.14 -17.39
C ALA A 101 8.60 -7.04 -18.47
N ASP A 102 7.59 -6.18 -18.37
CA ASP A 102 7.38 -5.06 -19.30
C ASP A 102 8.35 -3.88 -19.04
N GLY A 103 9.03 -3.87 -17.90
CA GLY A 103 9.96 -2.81 -17.50
C GLY A 103 9.29 -1.47 -17.16
N ASP A 104 7.96 -1.38 -17.25
CA ASP A 104 7.18 -0.20 -16.94
C ASP A 104 6.45 -0.35 -15.60
N TYR A 105 7.08 0.17 -14.55
CA TYR A 105 6.48 0.21 -13.22
C TYR A 105 5.48 1.36 -13.03
N GLY A 106 5.26 2.20 -14.06
CA GLY A 106 4.35 3.35 -13.98
C GLY A 106 4.67 4.31 -12.84
N VAL A 107 5.97 4.47 -12.51
CA VAL A 107 6.40 5.33 -11.39
C VAL A 107 6.45 6.78 -11.86
N GLU A 108 5.52 7.59 -11.36
CA GLU A 108 5.63 9.05 -11.48
C GLU A 108 6.65 9.58 -10.46
N GLU A 109 7.58 10.42 -10.91
CA GLU A 109 8.48 11.14 -10.00
C GLU A 109 7.68 12.11 -9.12
N VAL A 110 7.82 11.96 -7.81
CA VAL A 110 7.16 12.83 -6.84
C VAL A 110 8.03 14.08 -6.66
N VAL A 111 7.65 15.17 -7.32
CA VAL A 111 8.26 16.49 -7.10
C VAL A 111 7.79 17.05 -5.75
N LYS A 112 8.73 17.52 -4.91
CA LYS A 112 8.41 18.14 -3.62
C LYS A 112 7.49 19.34 -3.83
N LYS A 113 6.39 19.39 -3.08
CA LYS A 113 5.46 20.52 -3.13
C LYS A 113 6.03 21.70 -2.35
N ARG A 114 6.12 22.84 -3.03
CA ARG A 114 6.47 24.14 -2.42
C ARG A 114 5.43 24.53 -1.37
N VAL A 115 5.89 25.11 -0.26
CA VAL A 115 5.07 25.49 0.90
C VAL A 115 5.19 26.99 1.18
N TYR A 116 6.41 27.52 1.16
CA TYR A 116 6.74 28.90 1.44
C TYR A 116 6.72 29.74 0.15
N PRO A 117 6.23 31.00 0.23
CA PRO A 117 6.34 31.94 -0.88
C PRO A 117 7.80 32.31 -1.14
N ASP A 118 8.09 32.85 -2.34
CA ASP A 118 9.37 33.51 -2.62
C ASP A 118 9.59 34.67 -1.64
N LEU A 119 10.57 34.51 -0.75
CA LEU A 119 11.02 35.62 0.09
C LEU A 119 12.05 36.43 -0.70
N PRO A 120 12.01 37.77 -0.65
CA PRO A 120 13.09 38.57 -1.22
C PRO A 120 14.40 38.19 -0.55
N ASP A 121 15.47 38.04 -1.35
CA ASP A 121 16.79 37.73 -0.84
C ASP A 121 17.16 38.73 0.26
N SER A 122 17.38 38.22 1.47
CA SER A 122 17.93 39.03 2.55
C SER A 122 19.38 39.35 2.16
N ARG A 123 19.62 40.61 1.80
CA ARG A 123 20.97 41.18 1.69
C ARG A 123 21.62 41.26 3.06
#